data_AF-A0A7R9C2R1-F1
#
_entry.id   AF-A0A7R9C2R1-F1
#
_cell.length_a   1.000
_cell.length_b   1.000
_cell.length_c   1.000
_cell.angle_alpha   90.00
_cell.angle_beta   90.00
_cell.angle_gamma   90.00
#
_symmetry.space_group_name_H-M   'P 1'
#
loop_
_entity.id
_entity.type
_entity.pdbx_description
1 polymer ?
#
loop_
_entity_poly.entity_id
_entity_poly.type
_entity_poly.pdbx_seq_one_letter_code
_entity_poly.pdbx_strand_id
1 'polypeptide(L)'
;PKECLIPVENAGKAAESTSKASPGTSVSGIVERAGILVSSLPKADFSSKDVVQDLSRLLKFKKGTLADAAVIPETQKLFAMGALAGIIKFLKLMSDESNFSTYKIQELNSSTWMRLDAAAVKALNVLPLPNESSKTGSLLGILSKC
;
A
#
# COMPACT_ATOMS: atom_id res chain seq x y z
N PRO A 1 -7.58 0.04 -1.05
CA PRO A 1 -6.98 0.58 0.20
C PRO A 1 -7.82 1.76 0.68
N LYS A 2 -7.97 1.97 2.00
CA LYS A 2 -8.72 3.13 2.53
C LYS A 2 -7.85 4.36 2.76
N GLU A 3 -6.56 4.14 2.98
CA GLU A 3 -5.57 5.17 3.28
C GLU A 3 -4.27 4.86 2.52
N CYS A 4 -3.54 5.91 2.15
CA CYS A 4 -2.27 5.86 1.43
C CYS A 4 -1.25 6.76 2.13
N LEU A 5 -0.06 6.21 2.38
CA LEU A 5 1.02 6.90 3.07
C LEU A 5 2.00 7.48 2.04
N ILE A 6 2.31 8.78 2.15
CA ILE A 6 3.23 9.48 1.26
C ILE A 6 4.32 10.16 2.09
N PRO A 7 5.59 10.13 1.67
CA PRO A 7 6.65 10.88 2.36
C PRO A 7 6.39 12.38 2.33
N VAL A 8 6.50 13.04 3.48
CA VAL A 8 6.45 14.50 3.60
C VAL A 8 7.59 15.09 2.76
N GLU A 9 7.27 15.82 1.70
CA GLU A 9 8.24 16.67 1.03
C GLU A 9 8.44 17.94 1.87
N ASN A 10 9.64 18.15 2.40
CA ASN A 10 9.99 19.42 3.02
C ASN A 10 9.68 20.54 2.02
N ALA A 11 8.76 21.43 2.40
CA ALA A 11 8.28 22.57 1.64
C ALA A 11 9.36 23.62 1.25
N GLY A 12 10.65 23.30 1.42
CA GLY A 12 11.80 24.17 1.11
C GLY A 12 12.62 23.76 -0.11
N LYS A 13 12.35 22.64 -0.79
CA LYS A 13 13.05 22.23 -2.02
C LYS A 13 12.13 21.56 -3.06
N ALA A 14 10.90 22.06 -3.19
CA ALA A 14 9.97 21.68 -4.25
C ALA A 14 10.01 22.64 -5.46
N ALA A 15 11.09 23.40 -5.64
CA ALA A 15 11.18 24.46 -6.66
C ALA A 15 12.13 24.18 -7.85
N GLU A 16 12.92 23.09 -7.86
CA GLU A 16 13.92 22.90 -8.94
C GLU A 16 14.01 21.47 -9.52
N SER A 17 12.97 20.66 -9.37
CA SER A 17 12.75 19.53 -10.30
C SER A 17 11.28 19.35 -10.72
N THR A 18 10.37 20.17 -10.19
CA THR A 18 8.95 20.21 -10.57
C THR A 18 8.69 21.35 -11.54
N SER A 19 9.41 21.40 -12.66
CA SER A 19 8.92 22.20 -13.78
C SER A 19 7.81 21.42 -14.48
N LYS A 20 6.55 21.88 -14.31
CA LYS A 20 5.33 21.47 -15.05
C LYS A 20 4.75 20.08 -14.76
N ALA A 21 4.38 19.78 -13.52
CA ALA A 21 3.38 18.74 -13.25
C ALA A 21 2.04 19.43 -12.92
N SER A 22 1.12 19.40 -13.88
CA SER A 22 -0.29 19.76 -13.69
C SER A 22 -0.86 19.10 -12.42
N PRO A 23 -1.83 19.71 -11.71
CA PRO A 23 -2.50 19.12 -10.54
C PRO A 23 -3.15 17.73 -10.82
N GLY A 24 -3.11 17.22 -12.05
CA GLY A 24 -3.48 15.86 -12.41
C GLY A 24 -2.37 14.82 -12.53
N THR A 25 -1.10 15.17 -12.34
CA THR A 25 0.04 14.23 -12.44
C THR A 25 0.74 13.97 -11.11
N SER A 26 0.40 14.69 -10.03
CA SER A 26 0.94 14.38 -8.71
C SER A 26 0.30 13.11 -8.15
N VAL A 27 1.11 12.27 -7.50
CA VAL A 27 0.65 10.99 -6.91
C VAL A 27 -0.50 11.24 -5.92
N SER A 28 -0.41 12.29 -5.10
CA SER A 28 -1.46 12.68 -4.17
C SER A 28 -2.78 12.99 -4.88
N GLY A 29 -2.76 13.75 -5.99
CA GLY A 29 -3.98 14.09 -6.73
C GLY A 29 -4.62 12.87 -7.40
N ILE A 30 -3.84 11.88 -7.82
CA ILE A 30 -4.36 10.61 -8.36
C ILE A 30 -5.04 9.79 -7.25
N VAL A 31 -4.41 9.71 -6.08
CA VAL A 31 -4.90 8.95 -4.92
C VAL A 31 -6.20 9.58 -4.37
N GLU A 32 -6.27 10.90 -4.29
CA GLU A 32 -7.46 11.64 -3.85
C GLU A 32 -8.65 11.43 -4.80
N ARG A 33 -8.44 11.44 -6.12
CA ARG A 33 -9.51 11.14 -7.11
C ARG A 33 -10.07 9.73 -6.98
N ALA A 34 -9.23 8.79 -6.56
CA ALA A 34 -9.63 7.42 -6.27
C ALA A 34 -10.43 7.32 -4.96
N GLY A 35 -10.57 8.40 -4.18
CA GLY A 35 -11.31 8.43 -2.92
C GLY A 35 -10.54 7.80 -1.76
N ILE A 36 -9.21 7.80 -1.82
CA ILE A 36 -8.33 7.23 -0.80
C ILE A 36 -7.78 8.37 0.05
N LEU A 37 -7.79 8.21 1.38
CA LEU A 37 -7.23 9.19 2.30
C LEU A 37 -5.70 9.26 2.13
N VAL A 38 -5.14 10.47 2.03
CA VAL A 38 -3.69 10.67 1.95
C VAL A 38 -3.17 11.10 3.31
N SER A 39 -2.21 10.34 3.85
CA SER A 39 -1.53 10.62 5.11
C SER A 39 -0.03 10.77 4.89
N SER A 40 0.57 11.77 5.52
CA SER A 40 1.97 12.12 5.32
C SER A 40 2.85 11.59 6.44
N LEU A 41 3.91 10.84 6.12
CA LEU A 41 4.90 10.34 7.09
C LEU A 41 6.28 10.96 6.84
N PRO A 42 7.13 11.12 7.87
CA PRO A 42 8.47 11.63 7.68
C PRO A 42 9.28 10.70 6.77
N LYS A 43 10.14 11.29 5.92
CA LYS A 43 10.99 10.53 4.97
C LYS A 43 11.85 9.45 5.64
N ALA A 44 12.22 9.66 6.90
CA ALA A 44 12.99 8.69 7.69
C ALA A 44 12.25 7.36 7.89
N ASP A 45 10.92 7.36 7.88
CA ASP A 45 10.12 6.15 8.10
C ASP A 45 10.10 5.24 6.86
N PHE A 46 10.41 5.78 5.68
CA PHE A 46 10.50 5.03 4.43
C PHE A 46 11.89 4.42 4.17
N SER A 47 12.73 4.33 5.20
CA SER A 47 14.07 3.75 5.11
C SER A 47 14.00 2.22 5.02
N SER A 48 14.66 1.63 4.01
CA SER A 48 14.76 0.18 3.82
C SER A 48 15.81 -0.50 4.71
N LYS A 49 16.46 0.22 5.64
CA LYS A 49 17.55 -0.33 6.47
C LYS A 49 17.05 -1.35 7.49
N ASP A 50 15.96 -1.04 8.17
CA ASP A 50 15.47 -1.83 9.31
C ASP A 50 14.42 -2.87 8.88
N VAL A 51 13.88 -2.71 7.67
CA VAL A 51 12.74 -3.51 7.16
C VAL A 51 13.06 -5.00 7.06
N VAL A 52 14.31 -5.38 6.75
CA VAL A 52 14.71 -6.79 6.65
C VAL A 52 14.65 -7.45 8.04
N GLN A 53 15.10 -6.74 9.07
CA GLN A 53 15.05 -7.22 10.45
C GLN A 53 13.60 -7.31 10.95
N ASP A 54 12.78 -6.30 10.65
CA ASP A 54 11.36 -6.30 11.00
C ASP A 54 10.61 -7.46 10.32
N LEU A 55 10.89 -7.68 9.04
CA LEU A 55 10.33 -8.79 8.27
C LEU A 55 10.76 -10.15 8.81
N SER A 56 12.02 -10.31 9.24
CA SER A 56 12.47 -11.56 9.88
C SER A 56 11.69 -11.90 11.16
N ARG A 57 11.06 -10.92 11.83
CA ARG A 57 10.20 -11.16 13.00
C ARG A 57 8.73 -11.34 12.63
N LEU A 58 8.24 -10.59 11.63
CA LEU A 58 6.83 -10.62 11.21
C LEU A 58 6.49 -11.82 10.31
N LEU A 59 7.45 -12.29 9.50
CA LEU A 59 7.21 -13.34 8.52
C LEU A 59 7.18 -14.74 9.14
N LYS A 60 6.19 -15.52 8.72
CA LYS A 60 6.09 -16.94 9.04
C LYS A 60 7.04 -17.73 8.16
N PHE A 61 8.19 -18.13 8.69
CA PHE A 61 9.08 -19.05 8.00
C PHE A 61 8.57 -20.48 8.10
N LYS A 62 8.67 -21.23 6.99
CA LYS A 62 8.36 -22.67 6.99
C LYS A 62 9.43 -23.37 7.85
N LYS A 63 9.00 -24.22 8.79
CA LYS A 63 9.90 -25.03 9.64
C LYS A 63 10.91 -25.77 8.75
N GLY A 64 12.20 -25.44 8.89
CA GLY A 64 13.31 -26.06 8.15
C GLY A 64 14.06 -25.13 7.18
N THR A 65 13.56 -23.92 6.93
CA THR A 65 14.29 -22.88 6.18
C THR A 65 14.92 -21.92 7.18
N LEU A 66 16.20 -21.56 7.00
CA LEU A 66 16.86 -20.52 7.80
C LEU A 66 15.99 -19.27 7.73
N ALA A 67 15.55 -18.79 8.89
CA ALA A 67 14.64 -17.67 9.05
C ALA A 67 15.36 -16.36 8.71
N ASP A 68 15.60 -16.12 7.43
CA ASP A 68 16.27 -14.91 6.98
C ASP A 68 15.49 -14.26 5.85
N ALA A 69 14.89 -13.12 6.15
CA ALA A 69 14.23 -12.28 5.14
C ALA A 69 15.22 -11.82 4.07
N ALA A 70 16.53 -11.77 4.35
CA ALA A 70 17.55 -11.38 3.37
C ALA A 70 17.69 -12.34 2.18
N VAL A 71 17.22 -13.59 2.32
CA VAL A 71 17.26 -14.60 1.25
C VAL A 71 16.07 -14.44 0.28
N ILE A 72 15.05 -13.68 0.68
CA ILE A 72 13.84 -13.47 -0.11
C ILE A 72 14.15 -12.47 -1.25
N PRO A 73 14.02 -12.85 -2.53
CA PRO A 73 14.36 -11.97 -3.67
C PRO A 73 13.52 -10.69 -3.71
N GLU A 74 12.32 -10.71 -3.14
CA GLU A 74 11.46 -9.54 -2.98
C GLU A 74 12.10 -8.42 -2.13
N THR A 75 13.03 -8.75 -1.22
CA THR A 75 13.74 -7.74 -0.41
C THR A 75 14.73 -6.89 -1.21
N GLN A 76 15.11 -7.33 -2.41
CA GLN A 76 15.97 -6.54 -3.30
C GLN A 76 15.24 -5.33 -3.91
N LYS A 77 13.91 -5.28 -3.81
CA LYS A 77 13.09 -4.17 -4.32
C LYS A 77 13.11 -3.00 -3.32
N LEU A 78 14.21 -2.25 -3.29
CA LEU A 78 14.48 -1.20 -2.29
C LEU A 78 13.35 -0.17 -2.13
N PHE A 79 12.72 0.28 -3.23
CA PHE A 79 11.60 1.23 -3.17
C PHE A 79 10.33 0.62 -2.55
N ALA A 80 10.01 -0.63 -2.91
CA ALA A 80 8.86 -1.33 -2.35
C ALA A 80 9.07 -1.65 -0.87
N MET A 81 10.31 -2.03 -0.49
CA MET A 81 10.68 -2.28 0.89
C MET A 81 10.68 -1.00 1.74
N GLY A 82 11.09 0.13 1.19
CA GLY A 82 10.94 1.44 1.87
C GLY A 82 9.49 1.82 2.13
N ALA A 83 8.60 1.61 1.15
CA ALA A 83 7.16 1.81 1.34
C ALA A 83 6.57 0.87 2.41
N LEU A 84 7.00 -0.39 2.41
CA LEU A 84 6.59 -1.38 3.40
C LEU A 84 7.07 -1.00 4.82
N ALA A 85 8.29 -0.50 4.95
CA ALA A 85 8.84 -0.01 6.21
C ALA A 85 7.97 1.10 6.81
N GLY A 86 7.56 2.06 5.98
CA GLY A 86 6.63 3.12 6.40
C GLY A 86 5.29 2.57 6.91
N ILE A 87 4.74 1.55 6.24
CA ILE A 87 3.49 0.89 6.65
C ILE A 87 3.67 0.14 7.98
N ILE A 88 4.76 -0.62 8.14
CA ILE A 88 5.06 -1.36 9.38
C ILE A 88 5.14 -0.41 10.57
N LYS A 89 5.82 0.74 10.40
CA LYS A 89 5.93 1.77 11.43
C LYS A 89 4.60 2.46 11.72
N PHE A 90 3.83 2.80 10.69
CA PHE A 90 2.53 3.45 10.83
C PHE A 90 1.53 2.57 11.58
N LEU A 91 1.45 1.29 11.23
CA LEU A 91 0.57 0.31 11.87
C LEU A 91 1.13 -0.22 13.21
N LYS A 92 2.37 0.15 13.56
CA LYS A 92 3.07 -0.31 14.77
C LYS A 92 3.05 -1.83 14.93
N LEU A 93 3.21 -2.57 13.83
CA LEU A 93 3.11 -4.05 13.84
C LEU A 93 4.16 -4.69 14.75
N MET A 94 5.31 -4.03 14.93
CA MET A 94 6.40 -4.48 15.80
C MET A 94 6.13 -4.25 17.29
N SER A 95 5.10 -3.48 17.65
CA SER A 95 4.74 -3.20 19.05
C SER A 95 3.87 -4.29 19.69
N ASP A 96 3.30 -5.19 18.88
CA ASP A 96 2.41 -6.26 19.35
C ASP A 96 2.99 -7.61 18.96
N GLU A 97 3.35 -8.42 19.95
CA GLU A 97 3.98 -9.72 19.75
C GLU A 97 3.07 -10.75 19.07
N SER A 98 1.74 -10.56 19.10
CA SER A 98 0.79 -11.43 18.41
C SER A 98 0.94 -11.40 16.89
N ASN A 99 1.57 -10.35 16.36
CA ASN A 99 1.87 -10.17 14.95
C ASN A 99 3.12 -10.93 14.49
N PHE A 100 3.89 -11.53 15.40
CA PHE A 100 5.12 -12.23 15.02
C PHE A 100 4.83 -13.57 14.35
N SER A 101 5.57 -13.85 13.28
CA SER A 101 5.45 -15.09 12.50
C SER A 101 4.03 -15.39 11.97
N THR A 102 3.22 -14.37 11.70
CA THR A 102 1.87 -14.52 11.13
C THR A 102 1.77 -14.09 9.68
N TYR A 103 2.67 -13.22 9.21
CA TYR A 103 2.60 -12.63 7.89
C TYR A 103 3.32 -13.47 6.82
N LYS A 104 2.93 -13.27 5.56
CA LYS A 104 3.62 -13.80 4.39
C LYS A 104 3.84 -12.64 3.42
N ILE A 105 5.02 -12.61 2.80
CA ILE A 105 5.32 -11.68 1.71
C ILE A 105 4.97 -12.31 0.36
N GLN A 106 4.37 -11.52 -0.52
CA GLN A 106 4.04 -11.93 -1.87
C GLN A 106 4.14 -10.72 -2.80
N GLU A 107 4.78 -10.91 -3.95
CA GLU A 107 4.76 -9.92 -5.02
C GLU A 107 3.41 -9.88 -5.73
N LEU A 108 2.84 -8.68 -5.88
CA LEU A 108 1.61 -8.45 -6.60
C LEU A 108 1.93 -8.09 -8.07
N ASN A 109 1.73 -9.01 -8.99
CA ASN A 109 1.97 -8.80 -10.42
C ASN A 109 0.74 -8.25 -11.16
N SER A 110 0.74 -6.98 -11.55
CA SER A 110 -0.39 -6.35 -12.27
C SER A 110 -0.80 -7.01 -13.61
N SER A 111 -0.01 -7.93 -14.16
CA SER A 111 -0.28 -8.60 -15.44
C SER A 111 -1.31 -9.72 -15.33
N THR A 112 -1.56 -10.24 -14.13
CA THR A 112 -2.53 -11.32 -13.90
C THR A 112 -3.95 -10.83 -13.66
N TRP A 113 -4.17 -9.52 -13.57
CA TRP A 113 -5.48 -8.94 -13.30
C TRP A 113 -5.87 -7.90 -14.35
N MET A 114 -7.19 -7.75 -14.55
CA MET A 114 -7.72 -6.68 -15.38
C MET A 114 -7.41 -5.33 -14.74
N ARG A 115 -6.85 -4.41 -15.54
CA ARG A 115 -6.57 -3.04 -15.11
C ARG A 115 -7.81 -2.19 -15.32
N LEU A 116 -8.29 -1.60 -14.24
CA LEU A 116 -9.42 -0.67 -14.24
C LEU A 116 -8.96 0.64 -13.64
N ASP A 117 -9.39 1.76 -14.23
CA ASP A 117 -9.16 3.07 -13.68
C ASP A 117 -10.26 3.44 -12.67
N ALA A 118 -10.01 4.47 -11.87
CA ALA A 118 -10.95 4.90 -10.84
C ALA A 118 -12.31 5.34 -11.41
N ALA A 119 -12.35 5.85 -12.65
CA ALA A 119 -13.61 6.23 -13.28
C ALA A 119 -14.40 5.01 -13.75
N ALA A 120 -13.76 4.00 -14.37
CA ALA A 120 -14.46 2.77 -14.76
C ALA A 120 -15.02 2.02 -13.55
N VAL A 121 -14.29 1.95 -12.43
CA VAL A 121 -14.79 1.29 -11.21
C VAL A 121 -16.08 1.96 -10.70
N LYS A 122 -16.16 3.29 -10.76
CA LYS A 122 -17.36 4.06 -10.39
C LYS A 122 -18.48 3.91 -11.43
N ALA A 123 -18.15 4.01 -12.71
CA ALA A 123 -19.12 3.91 -13.81
C ALA A 123 -19.79 2.54 -13.89
N LEU A 124 -19.07 1.47 -13.55
CA LEU A 124 -19.58 0.10 -13.53
C LEU A 124 -20.23 -0.29 -12.20
N ASN A 125 -20.29 0.62 -11.23
CA ASN A 125 -20.75 0.39 -9.85
C ASN A 125 -20.24 -0.95 -9.27
N VAL A 126 -18.93 -1.19 -9.40
CA VAL A 126 -18.32 -2.49 -9.03
C VAL A 126 -18.42 -2.72 -7.52
N LEU A 127 -18.21 -1.66 -6.74
CA LEU A 127 -18.27 -1.64 -5.28
C LEU A 127 -19.41 -0.72 -4.82
N PRO A 128 -20.09 -1.03 -3.71
CA PRO A 128 -21.16 -0.17 -3.20
C PRO A 128 -20.63 1.21 -2.83
N LEU A 129 -21.36 2.25 -3.22
CA LEU A 129 -21.03 3.61 -2.80
C LEU A 129 -21.42 3.83 -1.33
N PRO A 130 -20.71 4.69 -0.58
CA PRO A 130 -20.95 4.92 0.85
C PRO A 130 -22.39 5.35 1.21
N ASN A 131 -23.11 5.93 0.25
CA ASN A 131 -24.49 6.41 0.43
C ASN A 131 -25.55 5.51 -0.23
N GLU A 132 -25.15 4.38 -0.85
CA GLU A 132 -26.11 3.43 -1.41
C GLU A 132 -26.59 2.45 -0.35
N SER A 133 -27.84 2.61 0.08
CA SER A 133 -28.53 1.70 1.01
C SER A 133 -29.04 0.42 0.34
N SER A 134 -29.09 0.38 -1.00
CA SER A 134 -29.60 -0.77 -1.75
C SER A 134 -28.52 -1.82 -1.99
N LYS A 135 -28.73 -3.03 -1.46
CA LYS A 135 -27.85 -4.20 -1.68
C LYS A 135 -27.81 -4.65 -3.15
N THR A 136 -28.73 -4.19 -3.99
CA THR A 136 -28.74 -4.49 -5.44
C THR A 136 -28.15 -3.37 -6.29
N GLY A 137 -27.66 -2.27 -5.68
CA GLY A 137 -27.13 -1.12 -6.41
C GLY A 137 -25.80 -1.40 -7.11
N SER A 138 -24.98 -2.31 -6.57
CA SER A 138 -23.63 -2.61 -7.06
C SER A 138 -23.46 -4.06 -7.50
N LEU A 139 -22.52 -4.31 -8.43
CA LEU A 139 -22.19 -5.65 -8.90
C LEU A 139 -21.78 -6.57 -7.76
N LEU A 140 -20.98 -6.05 -6.82
CA LEU A 140 -20.62 -6.80 -5.62
C LEU A 140 -21.87 -7.20 -4.84
N GLY A 141 -22.79 -6.27 -4.54
CA GLY A 141 -23.98 -6.59 -3.74
C GLY A 141 -24.93 -7.61 -4.38
N ILE A 142 -24.98 -7.69 -5.71
CA ILE A 142 -25.76 -8.70 -6.44
C ILE A 142 -25.08 -10.07 -6.40
N LEU A 143 -23.76 -10.10 -6.64
CA LEU A 143 -23.00 -11.33 -6.86
C LEU A 143 -22.44 -11.94 -5.57
N SER A 144 -22.19 -11.13 -4.53
CA SER A 144 -21.65 -11.58 -3.26
C SER A 144 -22.76 -12.12 -2.35
N LYS A 145 -23.19 -13.35 -2.62
CA LYS A 145 -24.09 -14.14 -1.76
C LYS A 145 -23.37 -15.33 -1.14
N CYS A 146 -22.17 -15.07 -0.61
CA CYS A 146 -21.35 -16.05 0.09
C CYS A 146 -21.86 -16.31 1.51
#